data_AF-A0A1C7FGY8-F1
#
_entry.id   AF-A0A1C7FGY8-F1
#
_cell.length_a   1.000
_cell.length_b   1.000
_cell.length_c   1.000
_cell.angle_alpha   90.00
_cell.angle_beta   90.00
_cell.angle_gamma   90.00
#
_symmetry.space_group_name_H-M   'P 1'
#
loop_
_entity.id
_entity.type
_entity.pdbx_description
1 polymer ?
#
loop_
_entity_poly.entity_id
_entity_poly.type
_entity_poly.pdbx_seq_one_letter_code
_entity_poly.pdbx_strand_id
1 'polypeptide(L)'
;MSQGEKRALYILNVLFEIEVKRNNIQPLLVVIDDIADSFDYKNKYAIVEYLRDIGKVAHFSLLLLTHNFDFHRIVSSRLGAKRQNRHMATKSSTEIVLKPEKYQKDVFSAWKQNLATNEAYLLASIPFARNLAEYCGHEDHYSNLTSLLHLKADTKDIKVSDMQTMYREIFVDQPSLELPNSESLVFDKIIEHSDALIAAPQESPELEYKVILAMAIRLQAEHFMITKIADPAFVEGISSNQTRALYDKFIELHQTEQDTIGLLDQVNLMTPENIHLNSFMYEPILDMSAHSLYKLYSDIQMLVNG
;
A
#
# COMPACT_ATOMS: atom_id res chain seq x y z
N MET A 1 -32.25 24.05 2.44
CA MET A 1 -31.49 22.90 2.95
C MET A 1 -30.09 22.92 2.37
N SER A 2 -29.07 22.84 3.22
CA SER A 2 -27.68 22.63 2.80
C SER A 2 -27.53 21.27 2.10
N GLN A 3 -26.43 21.06 1.36
CA GLN A 3 -26.17 19.75 0.73
C GLN A 3 -26.06 18.62 1.77
N GLY A 4 -25.51 18.92 2.95
CA GLY A 4 -25.44 17.97 4.07
C GLY A 4 -26.83 17.58 4.59
N GLU A 5 -27.73 18.54 4.75
CA GLU A 5 -29.11 18.27 5.20
C GLU A 5 -29.91 17.44 4.19
N LYS A 6 -29.74 17.70 2.88
CA LYS A 6 -30.40 16.91 1.83
C LYS A 6 -29.94 15.46 1.85
N ARG A 7 -28.63 15.24 2.04
CA ARG A 7 -28.03 13.90 2.12
C ARG A 7 -28.49 13.15 3.37
N ALA A 8 -28.55 13.83 4.53
CA ALA A 8 -29.06 13.25 5.76
C ALA A 8 -30.54 12.83 5.64
N LEU A 9 -31.39 13.70 5.07
CA LEU A 9 -32.80 13.39 4.84
C LEU A 9 -32.98 12.20 3.89
N TYR A 10 -32.17 12.15 2.82
CA TYR A 10 -32.20 11.02 1.88
C TYR A 10 -31.85 9.70 2.56
N ILE A 11 -30.76 9.66 3.34
CA ILE A 11 -30.37 8.47 4.10
C ILE A 11 -31.48 8.06 5.05
N LEU A 12 -32.08 9.01 5.78
CA LEU A 12 -33.14 8.72 6.74
C LEU A 12 -34.41 8.17 6.06
N ASN A 13 -34.78 8.68 4.89
CA ASN A 13 -35.87 8.12 4.08
C ASN A 13 -35.58 6.67 3.66
N VAL A 14 -34.36 6.38 3.19
CA VAL A 14 -33.95 5.02 2.82
C VAL A 14 -34.02 4.08 4.03
N LEU A 15 -33.50 4.50 5.18
CA LEU A 15 -33.56 3.71 6.42
C LEU A 15 -35.01 3.42 6.83
N PHE A 16 -35.90 4.41 6.70
CA PHE A 16 -37.32 4.25 7.02
C PHE A 16 -38.01 3.25 6.07
N GLU A 17 -37.74 3.31 4.77
CA GLU A 17 -38.27 2.34 3.81
C GLU A 17 -37.81 0.91 4.10
N ILE A 18 -36.54 0.74 4.49
CA ILE A 18 -36.00 -0.57 4.88
C ILE A 18 -36.75 -1.09 6.12
N GLU A 19 -36.99 -0.23 7.13
CA GLU A 19 -37.68 -0.63 8.35
C GLU A 19 -39.15 -1.02 8.09
N VAL A 20 -39.85 -0.29 7.20
CA VAL A 20 -41.21 -0.67 6.78
C VAL A 20 -41.22 -2.03 6.10
N LYS A 21 -40.23 -2.32 5.23
CA LYS A 21 -40.10 -3.59 4.53
C LYS A 21 -39.64 -4.74 5.44
N ARG A 22 -39.10 -4.45 6.63
CA ARG A 22 -38.67 -5.48 7.58
C ARG A 22 -39.83 -6.36 8.04
N ASN A 23 -41.03 -5.80 8.16
CA ASN A 23 -42.24 -6.53 8.54
C ASN A 23 -42.92 -7.25 7.36
N ASN A 24 -42.44 -7.03 6.13
CA ASN A 24 -42.96 -7.66 4.92
C ASN A 24 -42.06 -8.85 4.56
N ILE A 25 -42.58 -10.09 4.59
CA ILE A 25 -41.81 -11.34 4.42
C ILE A 25 -41.38 -11.57 2.94
N GLN A 26 -41.45 -10.54 2.09
CA GLN A 26 -41.02 -10.64 0.70
C GLN A 26 -39.50 -10.53 0.58
N PRO A 27 -38.84 -11.40 -0.20
CA PRO A 27 -37.41 -11.29 -0.48
C PRO A 27 -37.05 -9.90 -1.01
N LEU A 28 -36.05 -9.26 -0.39
CA LEU A 28 -35.58 -7.93 -0.75
C LEU A 28 -34.06 -7.94 -0.94
N LEU A 29 -33.61 -7.44 -2.09
CA LEU A 29 -32.20 -7.11 -2.30
C LEU A 29 -31.98 -5.64 -1.99
N VAL A 30 -31.12 -5.36 -1.03
CA VAL A 30 -30.68 -4.01 -0.67
C VAL A 30 -29.29 -3.81 -1.26
N VAL A 31 -29.20 -2.92 -2.26
CA VAL A 31 -27.95 -2.53 -2.90
C VAL A 31 -27.46 -1.23 -2.28
N ILE A 32 -26.25 -1.26 -1.75
CA ILE A 32 -25.61 -0.15 -1.06
C ILE A 32 -24.38 0.23 -1.87
N ASP A 33 -24.44 1.39 -2.51
CA ASP A 33 -23.37 1.89 -3.37
C ASP A 33 -22.66 3.06 -2.68
N ASP A 34 -21.41 2.80 -2.31
CA ASP A 34 -20.40 3.75 -1.87
C ASP A 34 -20.82 4.77 -0.81
N ILE A 35 -21.35 4.24 0.29
CA ILE A 35 -21.83 5.07 1.40
C ILE A 35 -20.69 5.54 2.34
N ALA A 36 -19.46 5.04 2.16
CA ALA A 36 -18.34 5.28 3.06
C ALA A 36 -18.01 6.77 3.23
N ASP A 37 -18.07 7.54 2.14
CA ASP A 37 -17.76 8.98 2.11
C ASP A 37 -18.93 9.86 2.58
N SER A 38 -20.10 9.25 2.79
CA SER A 38 -21.29 9.96 3.24
C SER A 38 -21.38 10.09 4.76
N PHE A 39 -20.50 9.42 5.52
CA PHE A 39 -20.54 9.40 6.98
C PHE A 39 -19.20 9.83 7.59
N ASP A 40 -19.25 10.76 8.55
CA ASP A 40 -18.10 11.05 9.40
C ASP A 40 -17.69 9.82 10.23
N TYR A 41 -16.50 9.87 10.85
CA TYR A 41 -15.93 8.73 11.57
C TYR A 41 -16.83 8.18 12.70
N LYS A 42 -17.60 9.05 13.39
CA LYS A 42 -18.56 8.61 14.41
C LYS A 42 -19.77 7.91 13.78
N ASN A 43 -20.24 8.42 12.66
CA ASN A 43 -21.37 7.87 11.92
C ASN A 43 -21.03 6.59 11.14
N LYS A 44 -19.75 6.37 10.77
CA LYS A 44 -19.28 5.11 10.13
C LYS A 44 -19.58 3.86 10.97
N TYR A 45 -19.38 3.92 12.29
CA TYR A 45 -19.69 2.77 13.15
C TYR A 45 -21.20 2.54 13.29
N ALA A 46 -21.98 3.62 13.41
CA ALA A 46 -23.43 3.51 13.53
C ALA A 46 -24.06 2.86 12.30
N ILE A 47 -23.61 3.24 11.09
CA ILE A 47 -24.13 2.63 9.87
C ILE A 47 -23.69 1.16 9.73
N VAL A 48 -22.46 0.80 10.09
CA VAL A 48 -22.00 -0.60 10.07
C VAL A 48 -22.83 -1.47 11.00
N GLU A 49 -23.14 -0.99 12.21
CA GLU A 49 -24.00 -1.72 13.16
C GLU A 49 -25.43 -1.85 12.63
N TYR A 50 -25.98 -0.80 12.02
CA TYR A 50 -27.28 -0.88 11.36
C TYR A 50 -27.29 -1.91 10.22
N LEU A 51 -26.27 -1.88 9.34
CA LEU A 51 -26.10 -2.84 8.24
C LEU A 51 -26.01 -4.28 8.75
N ARG A 52 -25.31 -4.50 9.87
CA ARG A 52 -25.27 -5.80 10.53
C ARG A 52 -26.65 -6.24 11.00
N ASP A 53 -27.44 -5.34 11.55
CA ASP A 53 -28.75 -5.70 12.10
C ASP A 53 -29.80 -5.98 11.01
N ILE A 54 -29.78 -5.23 9.90
CA ILE A 54 -30.61 -5.57 8.73
C ILE A 54 -30.12 -6.84 8.02
N GLY A 55 -28.81 -7.13 8.05
CA GLY A 55 -28.24 -8.36 7.51
C GLY A 55 -28.65 -9.64 8.24
N LYS A 56 -29.23 -9.53 9.45
CA LYS A 56 -29.81 -10.65 10.19
C LYS A 56 -31.24 -10.98 9.77
N VAL A 57 -31.89 -10.12 8.98
CA VAL A 57 -33.26 -10.32 8.52
C VAL A 57 -33.26 -11.38 7.41
N ALA A 58 -33.95 -12.50 7.62
CA ALA A 58 -33.82 -13.70 6.78
C ALA A 58 -34.19 -13.49 5.30
N HIS A 59 -35.14 -12.60 5.02
CA HIS A 59 -35.58 -12.29 3.65
C HIS A 59 -34.82 -11.10 3.03
N PHE A 60 -33.83 -10.54 3.71
CA PHE A 60 -32.99 -9.49 3.17
C PHE A 60 -31.67 -10.06 2.64
N SER A 61 -31.30 -9.66 1.43
CA SER A 61 -29.97 -9.85 0.87
C SER A 61 -29.29 -8.49 0.75
N LEU A 62 -28.05 -8.38 1.25
CA LEU A 62 -27.26 -7.15 1.15
C LEU A 62 -26.19 -7.32 0.06
N LEU A 63 -26.13 -6.38 -0.87
CA LEU A 63 -25.03 -6.21 -1.81
C LEU A 63 -24.38 -4.85 -1.55
N LEU A 64 -23.13 -4.86 -1.09
CA LEU A 64 -22.37 -3.64 -0.80
C LEU A 64 -21.27 -3.45 -1.85
N LEU A 65 -21.20 -2.25 -2.39
CA LEU A 65 -20.18 -1.78 -3.32
C LEU A 65 -19.48 -0.59 -2.67
N THR A 66 -18.16 -0.59 -2.64
CA THR A 66 -17.37 0.55 -2.15
C THR A 66 -15.99 0.53 -2.77
N HIS A 67 -15.43 1.72 -3.00
CA HIS A 67 -14.02 1.85 -3.35
C HIS A 67 -13.12 1.97 -2.11
N ASN A 68 -13.69 2.21 -0.93
CA ASN A 68 -12.94 2.34 0.31
C ASN A 68 -12.62 0.97 0.92
N PHE A 69 -11.35 0.55 0.81
CA PHE A 69 -10.89 -0.77 1.25
C PHE A 69 -11.04 -0.99 2.76
N ASP A 70 -10.82 0.04 3.58
CA ASP A 70 -10.99 -0.05 5.03
C ASP A 70 -12.45 -0.22 5.43
N PHE A 71 -13.37 0.49 4.78
CA PHE A 71 -14.80 0.30 4.97
C PHE A 71 -15.23 -1.11 4.55
N HIS A 72 -14.74 -1.61 3.41
CA HIS A 72 -14.96 -3.00 2.98
C HIS A 72 -14.51 -4.02 4.04
N ARG A 73 -13.32 -3.85 4.63
CA ARG A 73 -12.81 -4.72 5.70
C ARG A 73 -13.66 -4.67 6.96
N ILE A 74 -14.03 -3.47 7.40
CA ILE A 74 -14.86 -3.26 8.60
C ILE A 74 -16.23 -3.92 8.42
N VAL A 75 -16.92 -3.65 7.32
CA VAL A 75 -18.24 -4.23 7.01
C VAL A 75 -18.12 -5.75 6.89
N SER A 76 -17.18 -6.25 6.08
CA SER A 76 -17.02 -7.69 5.86
C SER A 76 -16.81 -8.47 7.16
N SER A 77 -16.00 -7.92 8.07
CA SER A 77 -15.78 -8.53 9.39
C SER A 77 -17.01 -8.44 10.28
N ARG A 78 -17.64 -7.26 10.39
CA ARG A 78 -18.76 -7.02 11.31
C ARG A 78 -20.06 -7.70 10.90
N LEU A 79 -20.32 -7.81 9.60
CA LEU A 79 -21.47 -8.53 9.04
C LEU A 79 -21.24 -10.04 8.97
N GLY A 80 -20.02 -10.53 9.24
CA GLY A 80 -19.69 -11.95 9.12
C GLY A 80 -19.77 -12.46 7.68
N ALA A 81 -19.39 -11.62 6.71
CA ALA A 81 -19.42 -12.00 5.30
C ALA A 81 -18.50 -13.20 5.05
N LYS A 82 -19.05 -14.26 4.43
CA LYS A 82 -18.28 -15.47 4.11
C LYS A 82 -17.17 -15.15 3.11
N ARG A 83 -16.06 -15.89 3.20
CA ARG A 83 -14.87 -15.75 2.33
C ARG A 83 -15.22 -15.65 0.84
N GLN A 84 -16.12 -16.50 0.36
CA GLN A 84 -16.52 -16.56 -1.05
C GLN A 84 -17.44 -15.42 -1.52
N ASN A 85 -17.93 -14.58 -0.59
CA ASN A 85 -18.82 -13.46 -0.89
C ASN A 85 -18.07 -12.11 -0.85
N ARG A 86 -16.75 -12.13 -0.64
CA ARG A 86 -15.89 -10.96 -0.59
C ARG A 86 -15.08 -10.88 -1.88
N HIS A 87 -15.38 -9.91 -2.72
CA HIS A 87 -14.78 -9.76 -4.05
C HIS A 87 -14.15 -8.40 -4.23
N MET A 88 -13.09 -8.36 -5.02
CA MET A 88 -12.51 -7.15 -5.59
C MET A 88 -12.88 -7.08 -7.06
N ALA A 89 -13.35 -5.92 -7.51
CA ALA A 89 -13.60 -5.65 -8.91
C ALA A 89 -12.35 -5.05 -9.56
N THR A 90 -11.85 -5.68 -10.61
CA THR A 90 -10.79 -5.13 -11.45
C THR A 90 -11.36 -4.85 -12.83
N LYS A 91 -11.13 -3.64 -13.35
CA LYS A 91 -11.47 -3.27 -14.71
C LYS A 91 -10.21 -3.36 -15.59
N SER A 92 -10.26 -4.22 -16.60
CA SER A 92 -9.28 -4.25 -17.68
C SER A 92 -9.71 -3.35 -18.83
N SER A 93 -8.89 -3.31 -19.88
CA SER A 93 -9.26 -2.64 -21.15
C SER A 93 -10.50 -3.25 -21.83
N THR A 94 -10.83 -4.50 -21.55
CA THR A 94 -11.86 -5.28 -22.28
C THR A 94 -12.99 -5.83 -21.40
N GLU A 95 -12.76 -5.99 -20.09
CA GLU A 95 -13.70 -6.64 -19.18
C GLU A 95 -13.64 -6.10 -17.75
N ILE A 96 -14.64 -6.46 -16.94
CA ILE A 96 -14.63 -6.28 -15.49
C ILE A 96 -14.64 -7.66 -14.86
N VAL A 97 -13.62 -7.97 -14.07
CA VAL A 97 -13.47 -9.27 -13.40
C VAL A 97 -13.67 -9.09 -11.90
N LEU A 98 -14.53 -9.92 -11.33
CA LEU A 98 -14.72 -10.03 -9.88
C LEU A 98 -13.87 -11.19 -9.36
N LYS A 99 -12.80 -10.88 -8.62
CA LYS A 99 -11.94 -11.90 -8.01
C LYS A 99 -12.18 -11.96 -6.51
N PRO A 100 -12.27 -13.16 -5.89
CA PRO A 100 -12.31 -13.26 -4.44
C PRO A 100 -11.12 -12.54 -3.81
N GLU A 101 -11.35 -11.83 -2.70
CA GLU A 101 -10.31 -11.11 -1.97
C GLU A 101 -9.22 -12.09 -1.49
N LYS A 102 -7.97 -11.86 -1.90
CA LYS A 102 -6.81 -12.68 -1.55
C LYS A 102 -6.53 -12.61 -0.05
N TYR A 103 -6.26 -11.39 0.44
CA TYR A 103 -5.91 -11.09 1.82
C TYR A 103 -7.14 -10.77 2.67
N GLN A 104 -7.73 -11.78 3.29
CA GLN A 104 -8.94 -11.59 4.11
C GLN A 104 -8.66 -11.19 5.57
N LYS A 105 -7.39 -11.28 5.97
CA LYS A 105 -6.85 -10.87 7.25
C LYS A 105 -5.76 -9.83 7.00
N ASP A 106 -4.98 -9.51 8.03
CA ASP A 106 -3.78 -8.71 7.91
C ASP A 106 -2.84 -9.25 6.81
N VAL A 107 -2.43 -8.37 5.89
CA VAL A 107 -1.59 -8.71 4.73
C VAL A 107 -0.21 -9.16 5.19
N PHE A 108 0.34 -8.47 6.20
CA PHE A 108 1.67 -8.77 6.72
C PHE A 108 1.75 -10.18 7.31
N SER A 109 0.70 -10.64 7.99
CA SER A 109 0.60 -12.02 8.48
C SER A 109 0.74 -13.06 7.37
N ALA A 110 0.21 -12.79 6.16
CA ALA A 110 0.33 -13.68 5.01
C ALA A 110 1.76 -13.66 4.42
N TRP A 111 2.36 -12.48 4.32
CA TRP A 111 3.74 -12.32 3.85
C TRP A 111 4.74 -13.00 4.78
N LYS A 112 4.62 -12.75 6.10
CA LYS A 112 5.50 -13.30 7.13
C LYS A 112 5.57 -14.83 7.12
N GLN A 113 4.45 -15.50 6.84
CA GLN A 113 4.40 -16.97 6.79
C GLN A 113 5.13 -17.58 5.58
N ASN A 114 5.46 -16.76 4.57
CA ASN A 114 5.92 -17.23 3.26
C ASN A 114 7.19 -16.49 2.80
N LEU A 115 7.94 -15.87 3.73
CA LEU A 115 9.17 -15.10 3.45
C LEU A 115 10.26 -15.94 2.76
N ALA A 116 10.39 -17.22 3.15
CA ALA A 116 11.39 -18.13 2.60
C ALA A 116 11.05 -18.61 1.18
N THR A 117 9.77 -18.67 0.84
CA THR A 117 9.27 -19.29 -0.40
C THR A 117 8.82 -18.29 -1.44
N ASN A 118 8.64 -17.03 -1.06
CA ASN A 118 8.20 -15.96 -1.94
C ASN A 118 9.04 -14.71 -1.73
N GLU A 119 9.92 -14.44 -2.69
CA GLU A 119 10.84 -13.30 -2.66
C GLU A 119 10.10 -11.95 -2.61
N ALA A 120 8.96 -11.82 -3.29
CA ALA A 120 8.18 -10.59 -3.23
C ALA A 120 7.68 -10.30 -1.80
N TYR A 121 7.36 -11.34 -1.02
CA TYR A 121 6.97 -11.18 0.38
C TYR A 121 8.14 -10.79 1.28
N LEU A 122 9.33 -11.36 1.02
CA LEU A 122 10.57 -10.95 1.67
C LEU A 122 10.83 -9.45 1.48
N LEU A 123 10.81 -8.98 0.23
CA LEU A 123 11.12 -7.60 -0.13
C LEU A 123 10.02 -6.62 0.34
N ALA A 124 8.75 -6.93 0.08
CA ALA A 124 7.64 -6.06 0.48
C ALA A 124 7.48 -5.90 2.00
N SER A 125 8.08 -6.80 2.78
CA SER A 125 8.08 -6.71 4.25
C SER A 125 9.10 -5.72 4.83
N ILE A 126 10.05 -5.20 4.02
CA ILE A 126 11.12 -4.30 4.50
C ILE A 126 10.57 -3.06 5.24
N PRO A 127 9.60 -2.30 4.70
CA PRO A 127 9.07 -1.13 5.40
C PRO A 127 8.40 -1.49 6.73
N PHE A 128 7.69 -2.63 6.77
CA PHE A 128 7.04 -3.10 7.99
C PHE A 128 8.06 -3.52 9.04
N ALA A 129 9.08 -4.29 8.64
CA ALA A 129 10.16 -4.71 9.52
C ALA A 129 10.91 -3.50 10.09
N ARG A 130 11.18 -2.48 9.26
CA ARG A 130 11.84 -1.23 9.67
C ARG A 130 11.06 -0.55 10.79
N ASN A 131 9.74 -0.42 10.64
CA ASN A 131 8.90 0.21 11.66
C ASN A 131 8.84 -0.62 12.94
N LEU A 132 8.78 -1.95 12.83
CA LEU A 132 8.79 -2.80 14.00
C LEU A 132 10.14 -2.72 14.73
N ALA A 133 11.25 -2.63 14.00
CA ALA A 133 12.57 -2.38 14.57
C ALA A 133 12.59 -1.06 15.37
N GLU A 134 12.03 0.02 14.82
CA GLU A 134 11.87 1.30 15.53
C GLU A 134 11.09 1.14 16.84
N TYR A 135 9.90 0.53 16.78
CA TYR A 135 9.04 0.39 17.96
C TYR A 135 9.60 -0.56 19.02
N CYS A 136 10.39 -1.55 18.61
CA CYS A 136 11.03 -2.50 19.50
C CYS A 136 12.41 -2.02 20.01
N GLY A 137 12.90 -0.86 19.55
CA GLY A 137 14.19 -0.30 19.95
C GLY A 137 15.40 -1.03 19.36
N HIS A 138 15.24 -1.67 18.21
CA HIS A 138 16.34 -2.27 17.45
C HIS A 138 16.97 -1.24 16.50
N GLU A 139 17.71 -0.28 17.05
CA GLU A 139 18.28 0.86 16.31
C GLU A 139 19.18 0.44 15.13
N ASP A 140 20.02 -0.58 15.30
CA ASP A 140 20.90 -1.06 14.23
C ASP A 140 20.10 -1.64 13.05
N HIS A 141 19.10 -2.49 13.34
CA HIS A 141 18.22 -3.05 12.31
C HIS A 141 17.36 -1.99 11.65
N TYR A 142 16.88 -1.02 12.43
CA TYR A 142 16.16 0.13 11.93
C TYR A 142 17.01 0.93 10.94
N SER A 143 18.27 1.17 11.26
CA SER A 143 19.21 1.89 10.38
C SER A 143 19.43 1.13 9.08
N ASN A 144 19.78 -0.16 9.14
CA ASN A 144 20.04 -1.00 7.97
C ASN A 144 18.80 -1.13 7.07
N LEU A 145 17.62 -1.36 7.66
CA LEU A 145 16.37 -1.43 6.89
C LEU A 145 15.98 -0.08 6.30
N THR A 146 16.34 1.03 6.96
CA THR A 146 16.18 2.38 6.39
C THR A 146 17.09 2.58 5.19
N SER A 147 18.32 2.03 5.19
CA SER A 147 19.21 2.02 4.01
C SER A 147 18.62 1.27 2.82
N LEU A 148 17.69 0.34 3.03
CA LEU A 148 16.96 -0.33 1.94
C LEU A 148 15.74 0.45 1.42
N LEU A 149 15.38 1.56 2.08
CA LEU A 149 14.30 2.46 1.68
C LEU A 149 14.80 3.80 1.15
N HIS A 150 16.01 4.19 1.55
CA HIS A 150 16.71 5.41 1.16
C HIS A 150 18.15 5.08 0.83
N LEU A 151 18.67 5.63 -0.28
CA LEU A 151 20.01 5.33 -0.75
C LEU A 151 21.05 5.96 0.20
N LYS A 152 21.79 5.10 0.88
CA LYS A 152 22.89 5.39 1.80
C LYS A 152 24.14 4.64 1.37
N ALA A 153 25.26 4.88 2.05
CA ALA A 153 26.56 4.30 1.70
C ALA A 153 26.56 2.76 1.74
N ASP A 154 25.82 2.17 2.68
CA ASP A 154 25.70 0.73 2.95
C ASP A 154 24.59 0.04 2.15
N THR A 155 23.69 0.79 1.50
CA THR A 155 22.50 0.24 0.82
C THR A 155 22.82 -0.90 -0.16
N LYS A 156 23.94 -0.78 -0.89
CA LYS A 156 24.34 -1.74 -1.91
C LYS A 156 25.10 -2.95 -1.35
N ASP A 157 25.41 -2.97 -0.06
CA ASP A 157 26.19 -4.03 0.57
C ASP A 157 25.33 -5.00 1.39
N ILE A 158 24.08 -4.64 1.69
CA ILE A 158 23.17 -5.46 2.52
C ILE A 158 22.78 -6.74 1.77
N LYS A 159 23.11 -7.90 2.37
CA LYS A 159 22.83 -9.23 1.82
C LYS A 159 21.53 -9.83 2.35
N VAL A 160 21.04 -10.86 1.66
CA VAL A 160 19.90 -11.66 2.14
C VAL A 160 20.21 -12.36 3.48
N SER A 161 21.47 -12.73 3.75
CA SER A 161 21.89 -13.24 5.06
C SER A 161 21.69 -12.23 6.19
N ASP A 162 21.94 -10.95 5.91
CA ASP A 162 21.77 -9.88 6.89
C ASP A 162 20.27 -9.67 7.13
N MET A 163 19.47 -9.65 6.06
CA MET A 163 18.00 -9.64 6.14
C MET A 163 17.44 -10.77 6.97
N GLN A 164 17.95 -12.00 6.80
CA GLN A 164 17.52 -13.15 7.57
C GLN A 164 17.75 -12.92 9.07
N THR A 165 18.92 -12.38 9.43
CA THR A 165 19.27 -12.09 10.82
C THR A 165 18.35 -11.02 11.40
N MET A 166 18.17 -9.91 10.69
CA MET A 166 17.24 -8.85 11.08
C MET A 166 15.81 -9.37 11.26
N TYR A 167 15.31 -10.16 10.32
CA TYR A 167 13.94 -10.69 10.38
C TYR A 167 13.74 -11.71 11.50
N ARG A 168 14.73 -12.55 11.83
CA ARG A 168 14.64 -13.48 12.97
C ARG A 168 14.53 -12.73 14.30
N GLU A 169 15.23 -11.61 14.44
CA GLU A 169 15.21 -10.81 15.67
C GLU A 169 13.94 -9.96 15.78
N ILE A 170 13.51 -9.34 14.67
CA ILE A 170 12.31 -8.50 14.62
C ILE A 170 11.03 -9.36 14.71
N PHE A 171 10.98 -10.48 13.97
CA PHE A 171 9.85 -11.40 13.97
C PHE A 171 10.13 -12.56 14.93
N VAL A 172 9.96 -12.29 16.22
CA VAL A 172 10.22 -13.24 17.31
C VAL A 172 9.49 -14.59 17.20
N ASP A 173 8.41 -14.67 16.41
CA ASP A 173 7.67 -15.90 16.12
C ASP A 173 8.22 -16.69 14.91
N GLN A 174 9.32 -16.23 14.30
CA GLN A 174 10.02 -16.87 13.17
C GLN A 174 11.52 -17.09 13.44
N PRO A 175 11.94 -17.65 14.60
CA PRO A 175 13.36 -17.77 14.95
C PRO A 175 14.15 -18.70 14.02
N SER A 176 13.47 -19.62 13.33
CA SER A 176 14.05 -20.58 12.39
C SER A 176 13.89 -20.17 10.93
N LEU A 177 13.61 -18.90 10.63
CA LEU A 177 13.45 -18.42 9.25
C LEU A 177 14.72 -18.67 8.44
N GLU A 178 14.65 -19.40 7.34
CA GLU A 178 15.78 -19.60 6.41
C GLU A 178 15.43 -18.98 5.05
N LEU A 179 16.22 -18.00 4.62
CA LEU A 179 16.03 -17.32 3.34
C LEU A 179 16.98 -17.91 2.29
N PRO A 180 16.51 -18.17 1.06
CA PRO A 180 17.35 -18.63 -0.03
C PRO A 180 18.29 -17.52 -0.52
N ASN A 181 19.34 -17.89 -1.27
CA ASN A 181 20.25 -16.94 -1.93
C ASN A 181 20.97 -15.99 -0.96
N SER A 182 21.57 -16.53 0.11
CA SER A 182 22.16 -15.76 1.22
C SER A 182 23.13 -14.65 0.79
N GLU A 183 23.94 -14.90 -0.24
CA GLU A 183 24.97 -13.96 -0.72
C GLU A 183 24.45 -12.90 -1.68
N SER A 184 23.21 -13.01 -2.16
CA SER A 184 22.63 -12.01 -3.04
C SER A 184 22.40 -10.70 -2.31
N LEU A 185 22.59 -9.58 -3.03
CA LEU A 185 22.34 -8.24 -2.53
C LEU A 185 20.84 -7.92 -2.59
N VAL A 186 20.31 -7.33 -1.53
CA VAL A 186 18.88 -7.02 -1.44
C VAL A 186 18.49 -5.89 -2.39
N PHE A 187 19.37 -4.90 -2.56
CA PHE A 187 19.19 -3.83 -3.53
C PHE A 187 18.99 -4.38 -4.95
N ASP A 188 19.87 -5.28 -5.39
CA ASP A 188 19.78 -5.89 -6.72
C ASP A 188 18.46 -6.65 -6.88
N LYS A 189 18.04 -7.41 -5.86
CA LYS A 189 16.74 -8.10 -5.86
C LYS A 189 15.57 -7.14 -6.00
N ILE A 190 15.57 -5.97 -5.35
CA ILE A 190 14.50 -4.97 -5.48
C ILE A 190 14.41 -4.46 -6.93
N ILE A 191 15.55 -4.20 -7.55
CA ILE A 191 15.63 -3.73 -8.94
C ILE A 191 15.22 -4.84 -9.91
N GLU A 192 15.80 -6.03 -9.83
CA GLU A 192 15.48 -7.20 -10.67
C GLU A 192 13.98 -7.53 -10.63
N HIS A 193 13.39 -7.51 -9.44
CA HIS A 193 11.98 -7.84 -9.26
C HIS A 193 11.05 -6.75 -9.83
N SER A 194 11.50 -5.50 -9.82
CA SER A 194 10.79 -4.37 -10.44
C SER A 194 10.92 -4.38 -11.96
N ASP A 195 12.10 -4.71 -12.50
CA ASP A 195 12.33 -4.92 -13.94
C ASP A 195 11.46 -6.04 -14.51
N ALA A 196 11.36 -7.17 -13.79
CA ALA A 196 10.50 -8.27 -14.18
C ALA A 196 9.01 -7.87 -14.22
N LEU A 197 8.58 -6.99 -13.31
CA LEU A 197 7.21 -6.48 -13.28
C LEU A 197 6.90 -5.53 -14.44
N ILE A 198 7.88 -4.77 -14.93
CA ILE A 198 7.72 -3.95 -16.15
C ILE A 198 7.72 -4.81 -17.41
N ALA A 199 8.57 -5.84 -17.46
CA ALA A 199 8.64 -6.74 -18.60
C ALA A 199 7.35 -7.55 -18.80
N ALA A 200 6.64 -7.86 -17.71
CA ALA A 200 5.36 -8.56 -17.71
C ALA A 200 4.32 -7.82 -16.85
N PRO A 201 3.82 -6.65 -17.31
CA PRO A 201 2.96 -5.80 -16.51
C PRO A 201 1.61 -6.48 -16.26
N GLN A 202 1.18 -6.45 -15.00
CA GLN A 202 -0.11 -6.99 -14.58
C GLN A 202 -1.09 -5.83 -14.45
N GLU A 203 -2.29 -5.95 -15.02
CA GLU A 203 -3.29 -4.86 -14.92
C GLU A 203 -3.72 -4.58 -13.47
N SER A 204 -3.66 -5.59 -12.60
CA SER A 204 -4.01 -5.50 -11.18
C SER A 204 -3.01 -6.32 -10.35
N PRO A 205 -1.81 -5.76 -10.13
CA PRO A 205 -0.80 -6.37 -9.31
C PRO A 205 -1.22 -6.28 -7.84
N GLU A 206 -0.85 -7.31 -7.11
CA GLU A 206 -1.04 -7.40 -5.67
C GLU A 206 -0.20 -6.35 -4.92
N LEU A 207 -0.54 -6.09 -3.66
CA LEU A 207 0.09 -5.04 -2.86
C LEU A 207 1.62 -5.19 -2.76
N GLU A 208 2.12 -6.43 -2.62
CA GLU A 208 3.56 -6.69 -2.52
C GLU A 208 4.35 -6.10 -3.68
N TYR A 209 3.83 -6.20 -4.91
CA TYR A 209 4.49 -5.69 -6.10
C TYR A 209 4.45 -4.17 -6.18
N LYS A 210 3.34 -3.54 -5.74
CA LYS A 210 3.25 -2.09 -5.67
C LYS A 210 4.25 -1.52 -4.65
N VAL A 211 4.43 -2.19 -3.52
CA VAL A 211 5.42 -1.81 -2.49
C VAL A 211 6.84 -1.90 -3.04
N ILE A 212 7.19 -3.01 -3.69
CA ILE A 212 8.53 -3.21 -4.28
C ILE A 212 8.81 -2.15 -5.35
N LEU A 213 7.86 -1.86 -6.23
CA LEU A 213 7.98 -0.78 -7.23
C LEU A 213 8.19 0.58 -6.56
N ALA A 214 7.40 0.92 -5.54
CA ALA A 214 7.54 2.19 -4.83
C ALA A 214 8.94 2.34 -4.18
N MET A 215 9.48 1.24 -3.62
CA MET A 215 10.85 1.21 -3.10
C MET A 215 11.88 1.44 -4.21
N ALA A 216 11.76 0.71 -5.33
CA ALA A 216 12.68 0.81 -6.46
C ALA A 216 12.69 2.21 -7.10
N ILE A 217 11.50 2.79 -7.33
CA ILE A 217 11.31 4.16 -7.84
C ILE A 217 12.08 5.16 -6.97
N ARG A 218 11.86 5.10 -5.64
CA ARG A 218 12.51 6.03 -4.71
C ARG A 218 14.03 5.87 -4.71
N LEU A 219 14.52 4.63 -4.60
CA LEU A 219 15.96 4.35 -4.59
C LEU A 219 16.65 4.84 -5.88
N GLN A 220 16.01 4.66 -7.03
CA GLN A 220 16.55 5.13 -8.31
C GLN A 220 16.48 6.66 -8.46
N ALA A 221 15.39 7.30 -8.01
CA ALA A 221 15.28 8.75 -8.00
C ALA A 221 16.33 9.39 -7.09
N GLU A 222 16.55 8.84 -5.88
CA GLU A 222 17.61 9.29 -4.98
C GLU A 222 19.00 9.05 -5.59
N HIS A 223 19.24 7.91 -6.24
CA HIS A 223 20.49 7.66 -6.94
C HIS A 223 20.79 8.75 -7.98
N PHE A 224 19.80 9.09 -8.80
CA PHE A 224 19.93 10.16 -9.78
C PHE A 224 20.23 11.51 -9.12
N MET A 225 19.43 11.92 -8.13
CA MET A 225 19.59 13.20 -7.45
C MET A 225 20.94 13.31 -6.74
N ILE A 226 21.37 12.29 -6.00
CA ILE A 226 22.67 12.25 -5.31
C ILE A 226 23.81 12.40 -6.31
N THR A 227 23.73 11.69 -7.45
CA THR A 227 24.75 11.75 -8.51
C THR A 227 24.84 13.16 -9.14
N LYS A 228 23.70 13.83 -9.34
CA LYS A 228 23.64 15.18 -9.93
C LYS A 228 24.06 16.27 -8.96
N ILE A 229 23.65 16.18 -7.69
CA ILE A 229 24.03 17.12 -6.63
C ILE A 229 25.54 17.05 -6.36
N ALA A 230 26.12 15.83 -6.39
CA ALA A 230 27.55 15.59 -6.25
C ALA A 230 28.19 16.22 -4.98
N ASP A 231 27.43 16.28 -3.89
CA ASP A 231 27.86 16.81 -2.58
C ASP A 231 27.64 15.75 -1.49
N PRO A 232 28.63 14.88 -1.22
CA PRO A 232 28.52 13.83 -0.21
C PRO A 232 28.28 14.37 1.21
N ALA A 233 28.87 15.53 1.55
CA ALA A 233 28.73 16.12 2.88
C ALA A 233 27.29 16.62 3.11
N PHE A 234 26.64 17.15 2.08
CA PHE A 234 25.22 17.46 2.14
C PHE A 234 24.37 16.20 2.35
N VAL A 235 24.61 15.15 1.55
CA VAL A 235 23.81 13.90 1.61
C VAL A 235 23.95 13.22 2.98
N GLU A 236 25.17 13.10 3.51
CA GLU A 236 25.43 12.53 4.85
C GLU A 236 24.82 13.39 5.99
N GLY A 237 24.62 14.68 5.75
CA GLY A 237 24.00 15.60 6.72
C GLY A 237 22.48 15.48 6.82
N ILE A 238 21.81 14.73 5.94
CA ILE A 238 20.36 14.59 5.95
C ILE A 238 19.93 13.59 7.04
N SER A 239 19.13 14.08 8.01
CA SER A 239 18.66 13.27 9.15
C SER A 239 17.21 12.80 9.04
N SER A 240 16.41 13.41 8.16
CA SER A 240 15.01 13.04 7.92
C SER A 240 14.53 13.58 6.58
N ASN A 241 13.45 13.01 6.05
CA ASN A 241 12.81 13.43 4.80
C ASN A 241 13.79 13.43 3.62
N GLN A 242 14.54 12.33 3.43
CA GLN A 242 15.72 12.31 2.56
C GLN A 242 15.37 12.58 1.11
N THR A 243 14.34 11.94 0.58
CA THR A 243 13.92 12.13 -0.81
C THR A 243 13.51 13.59 -1.03
N ARG A 244 12.78 14.18 -0.08
CA ARG A 244 12.38 15.59 -0.17
C ARG A 244 13.56 16.56 -0.09
N ALA A 245 14.48 16.34 0.84
CA ALA A 245 15.67 17.18 0.99
C ALA A 245 16.58 17.14 -0.26
N LEU A 246 16.74 15.95 -0.85
CA LEU A 246 17.45 15.79 -2.12
C LEU A 246 16.72 16.51 -3.26
N TYR A 247 15.40 16.40 -3.32
CA TYR A 247 14.58 17.07 -4.33
C TYR A 247 14.68 18.60 -4.24
N ASP A 248 14.52 19.16 -3.04
CA ASP A 248 14.62 20.60 -2.83
C ASP A 248 16.03 21.10 -3.22
N LYS A 249 17.08 20.34 -2.88
CA LYS A 249 18.45 20.67 -3.29
C LYS A 249 18.67 20.56 -4.80
N PHE A 250 18.07 19.56 -5.43
CA PHE A 250 18.13 19.40 -6.88
C PHE A 250 17.47 20.58 -7.60
N ILE A 251 16.31 21.06 -7.13
CA ILE A 251 15.66 22.26 -7.69
C ILE A 251 16.58 23.47 -7.57
N GLU A 252 17.22 23.69 -6.41
CA GLU A 252 18.13 24.83 -6.22
C GLU A 252 19.24 24.87 -7.27
N LEU A 253 19.81 23.70 -7.61
CA LEU A 253 20.95 23.56 -8.50
C LEU A 253 20.56 23.47 -10.00
N HIS A 254 19.39 22.89 -10.30
CA HIS A 254 18.97 22.48 -11.65
C HIS A 254 17.65 23.13 -12.09
N GLN A 255 17.43 24.40 -11.76
CA GLN A 255 16.17 25.12 -12.01
C GLN A 255 15.67 25.09 -13.47
N THR A 256 16.55 24.85 -14.45
CA THR A 256 16.18 24.79 -15.87
C THR A 256 15.65 23.42 -16.32
N GLU A 257 15.83 22.36 -15.52
CA GLU A 257 15.42 20.99 -15.85
C GLU A 257 13.96 20.71 -15.46
N GLN A 258 13.02 21.48 -16.00
CA GLN A 258 11.61 21.47 -15.58
C GLN A 258 10.93 20.10 -15.73
N ASP A 259 11.23 19.35 -16.79
CA ASP A 259 10.67 18.01 -17.00
C ASP A 259 11.16 17.02 -15.92
N THR A 260 12.47 17.05 -15.61
CA THR A 260 13.09 16.26 -14.54
C THR A 260 12.51 16.61 -13.18
N ILE A 261 12.36 17.90 -12.88
CA ILE A 261 11.77 18.39 -11.64
C ILE A 261 10.33 17.90 -11.50
N GLY A 262 9.53 17.97 -12.57
CA GLY A 262 8.16 17.47 -12.58
C GLY A 262 8.07 15.97 -12.33
N LEU A 263 8.99 15.19 -12.90
CA LEU A 263 9.06 13.75 -12.69
C LEU A 263 9.45 13.40 -11.24
N LEU A 264 10.45 14.07 -10.67
CA LEU A 264 10.87 13.85 -9.28
C LEU A 264 9.83 14.31 -8.26
N ASP A 265 9.02 15.33 -8.58
CA ASP A 265 7.87 15.72 -7.74
C ASP A 265 6.80 14.63 -7.70
N GLN A 266 6.54 13.96 -8.83
CA GLN A 266 5.66 12.80 -8.88
C GLN A 266 6.16 11.66 -7.98
N VAL A 267 7.48 11.43 -7.92
CA VAL A 267 8.07 10.45 -6.99
C VAL A 267 7.73 10.79 -5.54
N ASN A 268 7.92 12.05 -5.12
CA ASN A 268 7.59 12.49 -3.77
C ASN A 268 6.10 12.32 -3.43
N LEU A 269 5.22 12.57 -4.40
CA LEU A 269 3.77 12.44 -4.22
C LEU A 269 3.31 10.97 -4.17
N MET A 270 3.87 10.13 -5.03
CA MET A 270 3.41 8.75 -5.26
C MET A 270 4.08 7.71 -4.36
N THR A 271 5.28 8.03 -3.84
CA THR A 271 6.05 7.12 -2.99
C THR A 271 6.38 7.79 -1.64
N PRO A 272 5.37 8.17 -0.84
CA PRO A 272 5.61 8.87 0.42
C PRO A 272 6.56 8.08 1.33
N GLU A 273 7.49 8.78 1.98
CA GLU A 273 8.55 8.18 2.80
C GLU A 273 7.99 7.45 4.03
N ASN A 274 6.85 7.91 4.53
CA ASN A 274 6.14 7.31 5.65
C ASN A 274 5.29 6.13 5.15
N ILE A 275 5.87 4.95 5.03
CA ILE A 275 5.10 3.70 5.00
C ILE A 275 4.99 3.24 6.46
N HIS A 276 4.13 3.86 7.27
CA HIS A 276 3.96 3.47 8.68
C HIS A 276 3.16 2.16 8.83
N LEU A 277 3.32 1.52 9.99
CA LEU A 277 2.89 0.14 10.34
C LEU A 277 1.36 -0.13 10.31
N ASN A 278 0.53 0.82 9.86
CA ASN A 278 -0.93 0.66 9.85
C ASN A 278 -1.47 0.42 8.43
N SER A 279 -2.52 -0.41 8.31
CA SER A 279 -3.20 -0.68 7.04
C SER A 279 -3.70 0.57 6.31
N PHE A 280 -3.88 1.67 7.06
CA PHE A 280 -4.28 2.99 6.55
C PHE A 280 -3.17 3.69 5.72
N MET A 281 -1.90 3.30 5.88
CA MET A 281 -0.75 3.99 5.26
C MET A 281 -0.41 3.47 3.87
N TYR A 282 -0.88 2.27 3.55
CA TYR A 282 -0.81 1.76 2.19
C TYR A 282 -1.95 2.32 1.34
N GLU A 283 -2.94 3.05 1.88
CA GLU A 283 -4.07 3.58 1.09
C GLU A 283 -3.61 4.33 -0.17
N PRO A 284 -2.64 5.28 -0.12
CA PRO A 284 -2.17 5.93 -1.34
C PRO A 284 -1.61 4.95 -2.37
N ILE A 285 -0.80 3.97 -1.95
CA ILE A 285 -0.20 2.95 -2.84
C ILE A 285 -1.22 1.91 -3.31
N LEU A 286 -2.19 1.56 -2.47
CA LEU A 286 -3.30 0.65 -2.76
C LEU A 286 -4.24 1.27 -3.79
N ASP A 287 -4.59 2.54 -3.60
CA ASP A 287 -5.51 3.31 -4.44
C ASP A 287 -4.85 3.80 -5.74
N MET A 288 -3.51 3.88 -5.76
CA MET A 288 -2.76 4.17 -6.97
C MET A 288 -2.93 3.08 -8.04
N SER A 289 -3.13 3.53 -9.28
CA SER A 289 -3.19 2.62 -10.42
C SER A 289 -1.81 1.98 -10.64
N ALA A 290 -1.81 0.67 -10.91
CA ALA A 290 -0.59 -0.06 -11.24
C ALA A 290 0.11 0.52 -12.48
N HIS A 291 -0.68 0.96 -13.45
CA HIS A 291 -0.18 1.59 -14.66
C HIS A 291 0.62 2.88 -14.36
N SER A 292 0.16 3.69 -13.40
CA SER A 292 0.88 4.89 -12.96
C SER A 292 2.25 4.54 -12.35
N LEU A 293 2.31 3.49 -11.51
CA LEU A 293 3.58 3.04 -10.91
C LEU A 293 4.53 2.47 -11.96
N TYR A 294 4.04 1.64 -12.89
CA TYR A 294 4.87 1.12 -13.98
C TYR A 294 5.45 2.24 -14.83
N LYS A 295 4.60 3.19 -15.23
CA LYS A 295 5.04 4.34 -16.02
C LYS A 295 6.09 5.16 -15.27
N LEU A 296 5.83 5.51 -14.01
CA LEU A 296 6.75 6.30 -13.20
C LEU A 296 8.11 5.60 -13.04
N TYR A 297 8.11 4.28 -12.81
CA TYR A 297 9.35 3.51 -12.74
C TYR A 297 10.11 3.50 -14.07
N SER A 298 9.44 3.25 -15.21
CA SER A 298 10.09 3.31 -16.53
C SER A 298 10.65 4.69 -16.84
N ASP A 299 9.92 5.77 -16.50
CA ASP A 299 10.36 7.14 -16.71
C ASP A 299 11.62 7.47 -15.87
N ILE A 300 11.67 7.00 -14.60
CA ILE A 300 12.85 7.14 -13.74
C ILE A 300 14.02 6.29 -14.23
N GLN A 301 13.79 5.08 -14.73
CA GLN A 301 14.85 4.26 -15.31
C GLN A 301 15.50 4.92 -16.53
N MET A 302 14.69 5.53 -17.41
CA MET A 302 15.21 6.29 -18.55
C MET A 302 16.04 7.49 -18.08
N LEU A 303 15.61 8.16 -17.01
CA LEU A 303 16.32 9.29 -16.41
C LEU A 303 17.68 8.88 -15.82
N VAL A 304 17.78 7.69 -15.19
CA VAL A 304 19.03 7.18 -14.61
C VAL A 304 20.01 6.71 -15.69
N ASN A 305 19.50 6.14 -16.80
CA ASN A 305 20.32 5.57 -17.87
C ASN A 305 20.73 6.57 -18.97
N GLY A 306 20.13 7.76 -19.00
CA GLY A 306 20.38 8.83 -19.99
C GLY A 306 21.41 9.85 -19.54
#